data_AF-A0A3N5FKQ7-F1
#
_entry.id   AF-A0A3N5FKQ7-F1
#
_cell.length_a   1.000
_cell.length_b   1.000
_cell.length_c   1.000
_cell.angle_alpha   90.00
_cell.angle_beta   90.00
_cell.angle_gamma   90.00
#
_symmetry.space_group_name_H-M   'P 1'
#
loop_
_entity.id
_entity.type
_entity.pdbx_description
1 polymer ?
#
loop_
_entity_poly.entity_id
_entity_poly.type
_entity_poly.pdbx_seq_one_letter_code
_entity_poly.pdbx_strand_id
1 'polypeptide(L)' 'QPVILALDAIKTGKDKEFIVLVDTDTSRENVMRAAESQGCRIKEVSSEGEGYSILITKG' A
#
# COMPACT_ATOMS: atom_id res chain seq x y z
N GLN A 1 -0.98 14.16 5.82
CA GLN A 1 -1.27 12.71 5.90
C GLN A 1 -0.09 11.95 5.30
N PRO A 2 0.54 11.03 6.05
CA PRO A 2 1.74 10.30 5.62
C PRO A 2 1.51 9.32 4.47
N VAL A 3 0.25 9.10 4.06
CA VAL A 3 -0.16 8.22 2.96
C VAL A 3 0.50 8.59 1.61
N ILE A 4 0.77 9.88 1.36
CA ILE A 4 1.32 10.32 0.06
C ILE A 4 2.79 9.92 -0.13
N LEU A 5 3.61 9.89 0.93
CA LEU A 5 5.04 9.56 0.83
C LEU A 5 5.28 8.08 0.47
N ALA A 6 4.40 7.18 0.90
CA ALA A 6 4.47 5.77 0.54
C ALA A 6 4.17 5.57 -0.96
N LEU A 7 3.28 6.38 -1.54
CA LEU A 7 2.87 6.25 -2.94
C LEU A 7 3.91 6.76 -3.94
N ASP A 8 4.69 7.77 -3.58
CA ASP A 8 5.76 8.29 -4.46
C ASP A 8 6.92 7.30 -4.62
N ALA A 9 7.18 6.47 -3.60
CA ALA A 9 8.14 5.37 -3.70
C ALA A 9 7.70 4.29 -4.71
N ILE A 10 6.38 4.04 -4.83
CA ILE A 10 5.78 3.06 -5.78
C ILE A 10 6.01 3.47 -7.24
N LYS A 11 6.02 4.78 -7.52
CA LYS A 11 6.23 5.28 -8.87
C LYS A 11 7.66 5.07 -9.37
N THR A 12 8.64 5.12 -8.49
CA THR A 12 10.08 5.19 -8.85
C THR A 12 10.81 3.83 -8.79
N GLY A 13 10.25 2.82 -8.13
CA GLY A 13 10.82 1.47 -8.05
C GLY A 13 10.69 0.64 -9.33
N LYS A 14 11.71 -0.19 -9.60
CA LYS A 14 11.67 -1.28 -10.60
C LYS A 14 10.97 -2.55 -10.07
N ASP A 15 10.74 -2.61 -8.77
CA ASP A 15 10.11 -3.76 -8.13
C ASP A 15 8.65 -3.87 -8.56
N LYS A 16 8.28 -5.06 -9.01
CA LYS A 16 6.91 -5.37 -9.42
C LYS A 16 5.97 -5.47 -8.22
N GLU A 17 6.52 -5.70 -7.03
CA GLU A 17 5.77 -5.91 -5.79
C GLU A 17 6.43 -5.15 -4.63
N PHE A 18 5.62 -4.63 -3.72
CA PHE A 18 6.07 -3.94 -2.52
C PHE A 18 5.05 -4.08 -1.39
N ILE A 19 5.51 -3.90 -0.15
CA ILE A 19 4.69 -4.00 1.06
C ILE A 19 4.51 -2.61 1.67
N VAL A 20 3.28 -2.28 2.06
CA VAL A 20 2.93 -1.06 2.80
C VAL A 20 2.44 -1.43 4.19
N LEU A 21 3.06 -0.85 5.22
CA LEU A 21 2.64 -1.01 6.62
C LEU A 21 1.78 0.17 7.06
N VAL A 22 0.69 -0.08 7.79
CA VAL A 22 -0.22 0.95 8.31
C VAL A 22 -0.78 0.59 9.68
N ASP A 23 -1.03 1.59 10.53
CA ASP A 23 -1.40 1.35 11.94
C ASP A 23 -2.91 1.41 12.23
N THR A 24 -3.74 1.75 11.24
CA THR A 24 -5.19 1.95 11.44
C THR A 24 -6.00 1.46 10.24
N ASP A 25 -7.24 1.03 10.49
CA ASP A 25 -8.20 0.65 9.44
C ASP A 25 -8.42 1.77 8.41
N THR A 26 -8.54 3.02 8.86
CA THR A 26 -8.69 4.16 7.95
C THR A 26 -7.46 4.34 7.06
N SER A 27 -6.26 4.10 7.57
CA SER A 27 -5.03 4.17 6.76
C SER A 27 -4.95 3.02 5.77
N ARG A 28 -5.38 1.81 6.15
CA ARG A 28 -5.50 0.65 5.24
C ARG A 28 -6.42 0.95 4.06
N GLU A 29 -7.63 1.43 4.31
CA GLU A 29 -8.59 1.78 3.24
C GLU A 29 -8.05 2.87 2.32
N ASN A 30 -7.42 3.90 2.89
CA ASN A 30 -6.81 4.98 2.11
C ASN A 30 -5.67 4.48 1.22
N VAL A 31 -4.80 3.60 1.73
CA VAL A 31 -3.69 3.01 0.96
C VAL A 31 -4.22 2.13 -0.16
N MET A 32 -5.21 1.27 0.11
CA MET A 32 -5.79 0.40 -0.90
C MET A 32 -6.39 1.21 -2.05
N ARG A 33 -7.22 2.21 -1.74
CA ARG A 33 -7.83 3.09 -2.75
C ARG A 33 -6.78 3.85 -3.55
N ALA A 34 -5.73 4.33 -2.90
CA ALA A 34 -4.67 5.05 -3.57
C ALA A 34 -3.88 4.15 -4.52
N ALA A 35 -3.51 2.94 -4.10
CA ALA A 35 -2.82 1.98 -4.95
C ALA A 35 -3.63 1.61 -6.18
N GLU A 36 -4.92 1.31 -6.03
CA GLU A 36 -5.84 1.05 -7.14
C GLU A 36 -5.94 2.25 -8.10
N SER A 37 -5.99 3.47 -7.56
CA SER A 37 -6.02 4.70 -8.38
C SER A 37 -4.75 4.92 -9.20
N GLN A 38 -3.62 4.32 -8.79
CA GLN A 38 -2.34 4.36 -9.50
C GLN A 38 -2.14 3.15 -10.43
N GLY A 39 -3.19 2.35 -10.67
CA GLY A 39 -3.11 1.15 -11.53
C GLY A 39 -2.37 -0.02 -10.89
N CYS A 40 -2.15 0.00 -9.58
CA CYS A 40 -1.61 -1.13 -8.85
C CYS A 40 -2.73 -2.09 -8.42
N ARG A 41 -2.38 -3.33 -8.09
CA ARG A 41 -3.32 -4.34 -7.58
C ARG A 41 -2.92 -4.77 -6.18
N ILE A 42 -3.90 -4.94 -5.31
CA ILE A 42 -3.71 -5.50 -3.98
C ILE A 42 -3.64 -7.02 -4.11
N LYS A 43 -2.54 -7.62 -3.64
CA LYS A 43 -2.31 -9.06 -3.67
C LYS A 43 -2.66 -9.72 -2.34
N GLU A 44 -2.30 -9.08 -1.23
CA GLU A 44 -2.59 -9.59 0.11
C GLU A 44 -2.73 -8.43 1.11
N VAL A 45 -3.56 -8.64 2.14
CA VAL A 45 -3.64 -7.78 3.31
C VAL A 45 -3.59 -8.67 4.55
N SER A 46 -2.61 -8.43 5.40
CA SER A 46 -2.34 -9.23 6.60
C SER A 46 -2.32 -8.31 7.81
N SER A 47 -2.97 -8.72 8.91
CA SER A 47 -2.87 -7.99 10.19
C SER A 47 -1.52 -8.31 10.84
N GLU A 48 -0.74 -7.27 11.15
CA GLU A 48 0.55 -7.36 11.84
C GLU A 48 0.50 -6.54 13.13
N GLY A 49 0.43 -7.21 14.27
CA GLY A 49 0.35 -6.55 15.58
C GLY A 49 -0.87 -5.63 15.69
N GLU A 50 -0.64 -4.34 15.91
CA GLU A 50 -1.68 -3.29 15.97
C GLU A 50 -2.04 -2.70 14.60
N GLY A 51 -1.39 -3.15 13.53
CA GLY A 51 -1.54 -2.61 12.19
C GLY A 51 -1.76 -3.67 11.10
N TYR A 52 -1.43 -3.29 9.87
CA TYR A 52 -1.62 -4.08 8.67
C TYR A 52 -0.40 -3.99 7.76
N SER A 53 -0.11 -5.09 7.10
CA SER A 53 0.81 -5.22 5.98
C SER A 53 0.01 -5.46 4.70
N ILE A 54 0.26 -4.65 3.67
CA ILE A 54 -0.48 -4.68 2.41
C ILE A 54 0.53 -4.97 1.29
N LEU A 55 0.42 -6.15 0.68
CA LEU A 55 1.22 -6.53 -0.49
C LEU A 55 0.55 -6.02 -1.76
N ILE A 56 1.27 -5.20 -2.52
CA ILE A 56 0.77 -4.52 -3.70
C ILE A 56 1.68 -4.82 -4.89
N THR A 57 1.09 -5.09 -6.05
CA THR A 57 1.81 -5.28 -7.32
C THR A 57 1.51 -4.14 -8.28
N LYS A 58 2.52 -3.68 -9.01
CA LYS A 58 2.34 -2.74 -10.12
C LYS A 58 1.72 -3.47 -11.31
N GLY A 59 0.68 -2.89 -11.91
CA GLY A 59 0.00 -3.41 -13.10
C GLY A 59 0.77 -3.22 -14.39
#